data_AF-A0A7C4XCI6-F1
#
_entry.id   AF-A0A7C4XCI6-F1
#
_cell.length_a   1.000
_cell.length_b   1.000
_cell.length_c   1.000
_cell.angle_alpha   90.00
_cell.angle_beta   90.00
_cell.angle_gamma   90.00
#
_symmetry.space_group_name_H-M   'P 1'
#
loop_
_entity.id
_entity.type
_entity.pdbx_description
1 polymer ?
#
loop_
_entity_poly.entity_id
_entity_poly.type
_entity_poly.pdbx_seq_one_letter_code
_entity_poly.pdbx_strand_id
1 'polypeptide(L)'
;MMVTIADIEFDNVDYYRKGDVLYLWAGEPRLPAFDDASPEGHYLQFGADGSLIAITIVNAGRILQREGRITITLPDGRQLETTDLGDVLAAA
;
A
#
# COMPACT_ATOMS: atom_id res chain seq x y z
N MET A 1 -0.77 -13.47 -4.51
CA MET A 1 -1.52 -12.42 -5.24
C MET A 1 -0.58 -11.26 -5.39
N MET A 2 -0.57 -10.58 -6.53
CA MET A 2 0.39 -9.52 -6.82
C MET A 2 -0.36 -8.22 -7.11
N VAL A 3 0.14 -7.12 -6.58
CA VAL A 3 -0.41 -5.78 -6.78
C VAL A 3 0.72 -4.89 -7.28
N THR A 4 0.53 -4.26 -8.43
CA THR A 4 1.49 -3.26 -8.93
C THR A 4 1.02 -1.87 -8.57
N ILE A 5 1.88 -1.09 -7.89
CA ILE A 5 1.64 0.33 -7.61
C ILE A 5 2.89 1.09 -8.02
N ALA A 6 2.75 2.03 -8.95
CA ALA A 6 3.85 2.87 -9.46
C ALA A 6 5.09 2.07 -9.90
N ASP A 7 4.86 1.03 -10.69
CA ASP A 7 5.87 0.10 -11.20
C ASP A 7 6.60 -0.73 -10.12
N ILE A 8 6.11 -0.70 -8.87
CA ILE A 8 6.57 -1.57 -7.79
C ILE A 8 5.60 -2.74 -7.68
N GLU A 9 6.13 -3.95 -7.79
CA GLU A 9 5.38 -5.17 -7.56
C GLU A 9 5.38 -5.53 -6.07
N PHE A 10 4.20 -5.55 -5.48
CA PHE A 10 3.94 -6.07 -4.14
C PHE A 10 3.40 -7.49 -4.29
N ASP A 11 4.24 -8.48 -4.00
CA ASP A 11 3.94 -9.91 -4.11
C ASP A 11 3.48 -10.53 -2.79
N ASN A 12 3.59 -9.79 -1.68
CA ASN A 12 3.05 -10.14 -0.39
C ASN A 12 1.95 -9.13 0.01
N VAL A 13 0.72 -9.63 0.04
CA VAL A 13 -0.51 -8.83 0.16
C VAL A 13 -1.39 -9.47 1.22
N ASP A 14 -1.70 -8.73 2.28
CA ASP A 14 -2.58 -9.18 3.37
C ASP A 14 -3.60 -8.09 3.72
N TYR A 15 -4.88 -8.44 3.71
CA TYR A 15 -5.96 -7.52 4.05
C TYR A 15 -6.62 -7.92 5.37
N TYR A 16 -6.37 -7.12 6.41
CA TYR A 16 -7.03 -7.26 7.69
C TYR A 16 -8.43 -6.64 7.65
N ARG A 17 -9.40 -7.41 7.17
CA ARG A 17 -10.79 -6.97 6.95
C ARG A 17 -11.47 -6.33 8.17
N LYS A 18 -11.21 -6.83 9.38
CA LYS A 18 -11.83 -6.28 10.61
C LYS A 18 -11.32 -4.87 10.93
N GLY A 19 -10.06 -4.57 10.60
CA GLY A 19 -9.47 -3.26 10.79
C GLY A 19 -9.56 -2.34 9.57
N ASP A 20 -10.00 -2.87 8.42
CA ASP A 20 -9.96 -2.18 7.12
C ASP A 20 -8.53 -1.70 6.79
N VAL A 21 -7.55 -2.59 6.95
CA VAL A 21 -6.12 -2.29 6.72
C VAL A 21 -5.53 -3.26 5.70
N LEU A 22 -4.94 -2.74 4.63
CA LEU A 22 -4.24 -3.49 3.60
C LEU A 22 -2.73 -3.33 3.78
N TYR A 23 -2.04 -4.44 3.98
CA TYR A 23 -0.59 -4.53 4.07
C TYR A 23 -0.04 -5.01 2.73
N LEU A 24 0.93 -4.27 2.20
CA LEU A 24 1.62 -4.56 0.94
C LEU A 24 3.12 -4.61 1.20
N TRP A 25 3.77 -5.68 0.76
CA TRP A 25 5.22 -5.89 0.85
C TRP A 25 5.78 -6.29 -0.52
N ALA A 26 6.90 -5.68 -0.89
CA ALA A 26 7.68 -6.02 -2.06
C ALA A 26 8.79 -7.01 -1.66
N GLY A 27 8.61 -8.27 -2.05
CA GLY A 27 9.42 -9.40 -1.63
C GLY A 27 9.14 -9.82 -0.19
N GLU A 28 10.11 -10.50 0.41
CA GLU A 28 10.02 -10.99 1.79
C GLU A 28 9.91 -9.83 2.81
N PRO A 29 8.95 -9.91 3.76
CA PRO A 29 8.84 -8.95 4.86
C PRO A 29 10.14 -8.82 5.65
N ARG A 30 10.54 -7.58 5.93
CA ARG A 30 11.82 -7.27 6.59
C ARG A 30 11.72 -5.97 7.37
N LEU A 31 12.67 -5.72 8.27
CA LEU A 31 12.71 -4.43 8.96
C LEU A 31 13.05 -3.31 7.98
N PRO A 32 12.30 -2.19 8.00
CA PRO A 32 12.64 -1.00 7.23
C PRO A 32 13.88 -0.33 7.79
N ALA A 33 14.59 0.41 6.93
CA ALA A 33 15.64 1.31 7.36
C ALA A 33 15.06 2.62 7.94
N PHE A 34 13.94 3.09 7.37
CA PHE A 34 13.16 4.20 7.87
C PHE A 34 11.70 4.11 7.40
N ASP A 35 10.83 4.81 8.11
CA ASP A 35 9.40 4.88 7.84
C ASP A 35 8.96 6.34 7.65
N ASP A 36 7.87 6.53 6.91
CA ASP A 36 7.18 7.82 6.76
C ASP A 36 5.66 7.61 6.73
N ALA A 37 4.91 8.70 6.79
CA ALA A 37 3.47 8.71 6.61
C ALA A 37 3.10 9.53 5.38
N SER A 38 2.26 8.95 4.51
CA SER A 38 1.65 9.72 3.43
C SER A 38 0.69 10.78 3.99
N PRO A 39 0.45 11.89 3.28
CA PRO A 39 -0.59 12.87 3.62
C PRO A 39 -1.99 12.27 3.82
N GLU A 40 -2.29 11.17 3.14
CA GLU A 40 -3.56 10.43 3.26
C GLU A 40 -3.62 9.58 4.55
N GLY A 41 -2.52 9.48 5.30
CA GLY A 41 -2.40 8.72 6.54
C GLY A 41 -1.97 7.27 6.35
N HIS A 42 -1.44 6.91 5.18
CA HIS A 42 -0.89 5.58 4.92
C HIS A 42 0.56 5.48 5.43
N TYR A 43 0.96 4.30 5.89
CA TYR A 43 2.31 4.09 6.38
C TYR A 43 3.21 3.63 5.23
N LEU A 44 4.34 4.30 5.04
CA LEU A 44 5.31 4.04 3.98
C LEU A 44 6.60 3.53 4.62
N GLN A 45 7.13 2.42 4.12
CA GLN A 45 8.33 1.81 4.70
C GLN A 45 9.40 1.65 3.64
N PHE A 46 10.63 2.06 3.96
CA PHE A 46 11.71 2.17 2.98
C PHE A 46 12.93 1.32 3.35
N GLY A 47 13.58 0.78 2.32
CA GLY A 47 14.86 0.10 2.42
C GLY A 47 16.03 1.07 2.62
N ALA A 48 17.22 0.51 2.91
CA ALA A 48 18.42 1.31 3.13
C ALA A 48 18.89 2.10 1.89
N ASP A 49 18.47 1.67 0.70
CA ASP A 49 18.71 2.33 -0.59
C ASP A 49 17.64 3.39 -0.92
N GLY A 50 16.66 3.62 -0.04
CA GLY A 50 15.54 4.53 -0.26
C GLY A 50 14.41 3.95 -1.13
N SER A 51 14.48 2.67 -1.51
CA SER A 51 13.38 2.00 -2.20
C SER A 51 12.17 1.84 -1.26
N LEU A 52 10.96 2.01 -1.79
CA LEU A 52 9.74 1.69 -1.06
C LEU A 52 9.56 0.17 -1.02
N ILE A 53 9.55 -0.41 0.17
CA ILE A 53 9.52 -1.87 0.37
C ILE A 53 8.19 -2.37 0.94
N ALA A 54 7.42 -1.48 1.58
CA ALA A 54 6.09 -1.80 2.07
C ALA A 54 5.19 -0.57 2.18
N ILE A 55 3.88 -0.82 2.12
CA ILE A 55 2.83 0.17 2.32
C ILE A 55 1.76 -0.44 3.24
N THR A 56 1.36 0.29 4.28
CA THR A 56 0.14 -0.01 5.03
C THR A 56 -0.93 1.01 4.68
N ILE A 57 -1.95 0.56 3.96
CA ILE A 57 -3.09 1.38 3.55
C ILE A 57 -4.21 1.20 4.58
N VAL A 58 -4.46 2.26 5.34
CA VAL A 58 -5.58 2.32 6.28
C VAL A 58 -6.87 2.73 5.58
N ASN A 59 -7.99 2.15 6.02
CA ASN A 59 -9.32 2.35 5.43
C ASN A 59 -9.43 1.95 3.96
N ALA A 60 -8.66 0.95 3.51
CA ALA A 60 -8.50 0.63 2.10
C ALA A 60 -9.85 0.34 1.40
N GLY A 61 -10.69 -0.50 2.00
CA GLY A 61 -12.00 -0.83 1.46
C GLY A 61 -12.97 0.34 1.49
N ARG A 62 -12.96 1.15 2.56
CA ARG A 62 -13.79 2.35 2.65
C ARG A 62 -13.41 3.41 1.62
N ILE A 63 -12.11 3.66 1.43
CA ILE A 63 -11.60 4.61 0.44
C ILE A 63 -12.00 4.14 -0.96
N LEU A 64 -11.72 2.86 -1.30
CA LEU A 64 -12.05 2.33 -2.62
C LEU A 64 -13.55 2.39 -2.91
N GLN A 65 -14.41 2.05 -1.94
CA GLN A 65 -15.87 2.14 -2.11
C GLN A 65 -16.35 3.57 -2.37
N ARG A 66 -15.76 4.56 -1.69
CA ARG A 66 -16.18 5.96 -1.78
C ARG A 66 -15.63 6.66 -3.02
N GLU A 67 -14.38 6.37 -3.37
CA GLU A 67 -13.60 7.15 -4.33
C GLU A 67 -13.30 6.38 -5.63
N GLY A 68 -13.53 5.07 -5.65
CA GLY A 68 -13.27 4.19 -6.80
C GLY A 68 -11.78 3.90 -7.05
N ARG A 69 -10.89 4.49 -6.24
CA ARG A 69 -9.43 4.34 -6.29
C ARG A 69 -8.82 4.63 -4.94
N ILE A 70 -7.58 4.20 -4.74
CA ILE A 70 -6.76 4.62 -3.60
C ILE A 70 -5.59 5.44 -4.14
N THR A 71 -5.41 6.64 -3.59
CA THR A 71 -4.28 7.53 -3.90
C THR A 71 -3.29 7.53 -2.75
N ILE A 72 -2.00 7.41 -3.06
CA ILE A 72 -0.90 7.44 -2.09
C ILE A 72 0.09 8.50 -2.56
N THR A 73 0.33 9.53 -1.75
CA THR A 73 1.37 10.53 -2.05
C THR A 73 2.69 10.15 -1.39
N LEU A 74 3.74 9.98 -2.20
CA LEU A 74 5.11 9.71 -1.74
C LEU A 74 5.80 10.98 -1.20
N PRO A 75 6.88 10.84 -0.41
CA PRO A 75 7.60 11.98 0.15
C PRO A 75 8.18 12.94 -0.90
N ASP A 76 8.47 12.45 -2.10
CA ASP A 76 8.94 13.25 -3.25
C ASP A 76 7.80 13.99 -4.00
N GLY A 77 6.56 13.88 -3.50
CA GLY A 77 5.36 14.50 -4.06
C GLY A 77 4.71 13.72 -5.20
N ARG A 78 5.26 12.58 -5.61
CA ARG A 78 4.60 11.72 -6.61
C ARG A 78 3.34 11.10 -6.03
N GLN A 79 2.28 11.08 -6.82
CA GLN A 79 1.03 10.39 -6.48
C GLN A 79 0.96 9.05 -7.18
N LEU A 80 0.62 8.02 -6.42
CA LEU A 80 0.38 6.68 -6.90
C LEU A 80 -1.12 6.42 -6.80
N GLU A 81 -1.75 5.95 -7.88
CA GLU A 81 -3.15 5.57 -7.88
C GLU A 81 -3.28 4.07 -8.16
N THR A 82 -4.18 3.40 -7.44
CA THR A 82 -4.55 2.01 -7.73
C THR A 82 -6.07 1.87 -7.82
N THR A 83 -6.52 1.26 -8.91
CA THR A 83 -7.94 1.04 -9.24
C THR A 83 -8.34 -0.44 -9.20
N ASP A 84 -7.38 -1.37 -9.17
CA ASP A 84 -7.61 -2.81 -9.33
C ASP A 84 -7.41 -3.62 -8.03
N LEU A 85 -7.75 -3.02 -6.88
CA LEU A 85 -7.70 -3.70 -5.58
C LEU A 85 -8.99 -4.48 -5.26
N GLY A 86 -9.99 -4.46 -6.14
CA GLY A 86 -11.30 -5.08 -5.90
C GLY A 86 -11.18 -6.56 -5.53
N ASP A 87 -10.42 -7.32 -6.32
CA ASP A 87 -10.21 -8.75 -6.10
C ASP A 87 -9.40 -9.04 -4.84
N VAL A 88 -8.43 -8.17 -4.51
CA VAL A 88 -7.63 -8.26 -3.29
C VAL A 88 -8.50 -8.15 -2.05
N LEU A 89 -9.42 -7.19 -2.03
CA LEU A 89 -10.30 -6.95 -0.90
C LEU A 89 -11.42 -8.00 -0.80
N ALA A 90 -11.81 -8.59 -1.93
CA ALA A 90 -12.83 -9.64 -2.00
C ALA A 90 -12.30 -11.02 -1.58
N ALA A 91 -11.03 -11.34 -1.88
CA ALA A 91 -10.43 -12.66 -1.65
C ALA A 91 -9.98 -12.93 -0.20
N ALA A 92 -9.84 -11.89 0.62
CA ALA A 92 -9.52 -12.01 2.05
C ALA A 92 -10.74 -12.35 2.92
#